data_AF-A0A1H8LDY2-F1
#
_entry.id   AF-A0A1H8LDY2-F1
#
_cell.length_a   1.000
_cell.length_b   1.000
_cell.length_c   1.000
_cell.angle_alpha   90.00
_cell.angle_beta   90.00
_cell.angle_gamma   90.00
#
_symmetry.space_group_name_H-M   'P 1'
#
loop_
_entity.id
_entity.type
_entity.pdbx_description
1 polymer ?
#
loop_
_entity_poly.entity_id
_entity_poly.type
_entity_poly.pdbx_seq_one_letter_code
_entity_poly.pdbx_strand_id
1 'polypeptide(L)'
;MGDLFLALFLLSIIGLIVGLTRPRWIKVRTRKEVLKFGLPALVVTFILAVTFLDTPDYQPQEALRAAEQHNELLQIELEETQQDLTQSTEKNHDQLAMIEALQTERDEYNQASEAVEEIVAELEQELQIKEVELNEKNEQITALKTEVKELEAAMQSLTASASTVNSSNQSQTATVSTSPTESEANTNSTAATDGCAPGTVRINHASASELQKIYQIGPERAEQIISLRSTPFNSYSDMTRISGIGTKHSAAIENEDIICFD
;
A
#
# COMPACT_ATOMS: atom_id res chain seq x y z
N MET A 1 31.75 22.78 62.96
CA MET A 1 32.22 22.69 64.37
C MET A 1 31.05 22.46 65.35
N GLY A 2 29.85 22.99 65.08
CA GLY A 2 28.66 22.80 65.94
C GLY A 2 28.29 21.34 66.24
N ASP A 3 28.35 20.44 65.25
CA ASP A 3 28.00 19.02 65.45
C ASP A 3 28.86 18.32 66.51
N LEU A 4 30.14 18.68 66.60
CA LEU A 4 31.05 18.16 67.61
C LEU A 4 30.66 18.64 69.00
N PHE A 5 30.32 19.92 69.15
CA PHE A 5 29.88 20.48 70.43
C PHE A 5 28.50 19.98 70.86
N LEU A 6 27.59 19.75 69.90
CA LEU A 6 26.30 19.10 70.14
C LEU A 6 26.48 17.66 70.63
N ALA A 7 27.35 16.89 69.99
CA ALA A 7 27.68 15.54 70.42
C ALA A 7 28.29 15.52 71.83
N LEU A 8 29.21 16.44 72.14
CA LEU A 8 29.79 16.59 73.48
C LEU A 8 28.74 16.99 74.53
N PHE A 9 27.80 17.86 74.18
CA PHE A 9 26.68 18.22 75.05
C PHE A 9 25.77 17.03 75.35
N LEU A 10 25.42 16.23 74.34
CA LEU A 10 24.65 15.00 74.51
C LEU A 10 25.39 13.97 75.38
N LEU A 11 26.70 13.80 75.18
CA LEU A 11 27.54 12.94 76.01
C LEU A 11 27.61 13.44 77.47
N SER A 12 27.63 14.76 77.69
CA SER A 12 27.56 15.37 79.03
C SER A 12 26.22 15.07 79.73
N ILE A 13 25.10 15.12 79.00
CA ILE A 13 23.77 14.74 79.53
C ILE A 13 23.75 13.26 79.90
N ILE A 14 24.22 12.39 79.02
CA ILE A 14 24.28 10.94 79.26
C ILE A 14 25.15 10.64 80.47
N GLY A 15 26.32 11.28 80.58
CA GLY A 15 27.21 11.18 81.74
C GLY A 15 26.53 11.60 83.05
N LEU A 16 25.76 12.69 83.04
CA LEU A 16 25.00 13.15 84.20
C LEU A 16 23.94 12.12 84.63
N ILE A 17 23.16 11.58 83.68
CA ILE A 17 22.10 10.59 83.94
C ILE A 17 22.70 9.29 84.50
N VAL A 18 23.76 8.78 83.89
CA VAL A 18 24.46 7.57 84.34
C VAL A 18 25.07 7.79 85.74
N GLY A 19 25.69 8.95 85.98
CA GLY A 19 26.27 9.30 87.28
C GLY A 19 25.23 9.43 88.41
N LEU A 20 24.04 9.95 88.11
CA LEU A 20 22.93 10.02 89.07
C LEU A 20 22.33 8.63 89.35
N THR A 21 22.28 7.76 88.34
CA THR A 21 21.70 6.42 88.48
C THR A 21 22.67 5.48 89.21
N ARG A 22 23.93 5.40 88.75
CA ARG A 22 25.00 4.55 89.31
C ARG A 22 26.34 5.33 89.39
N PRO A 23 26.62 6.02 90.51
CA PRO A 23 27.79 6.89 90.62
C PRO A 23 29.15 6.16 90.49
N ARG A 24 29.21 4.88 90.84
CA ARG A 24 30.45 4.08 90.76
C ARG A 24 30.96 3.88 89.33
N TRP A 25 30.13 4.03 88.30
CA TRP A 25 30.53 3.80 86.91
C TRP A 25 31.38 4.93 86.33
N ILE A 26 31.27 6.14 86.91
CA ILE A 26 32.01 7.33 86.48
C ILE A 26 33.11 7.67 87.50
N LYS A 27 33.55 6.69 88.31
CA LYS A 27 34.58 6.84 89.36
C LYS A 27 34.32 7.99 90.35
N VAL A 28 33.05 8.32 90.60
CA VAL A 28 32.63 9.36 91.57
C VAL A 28 31.98 8.70 92.78
N ARG A 29 32.21 9.26 93.97
CA ARG A 29 31.91 8.57 95.24
C ARG A 29 30.46 8.76 95.66
N THR A 30 29.83 9.89 95.32
CA THR A 30 28.45 10.18 95.70
C THR A 30 27.65 10.90 94.61
N ARG A 31 26.33 10.72 94.60
CA ARG A 31 25.41 11.45 93.69
C ARG A 31 25.45 12.97 93.88
N LYS A 32 25.77 13.44 95.10
CA LYS A 32 25.91 14.85 95.43
C LYS A 32 27.11 15.49 94.72
N GLU A 33 28.20 14.73 94.52
CA GLU A 33 29.36 15.19 93.74
C GLU A 33 29.05 15.28 92.25
N VAL A 34 28.32 14.29 91.69
CA VAL A 34 27.85 14.34 90.30
C VAL A 34 27.02 15.59 90.04
N LEU A 35 26.13 15.95 90.97
CA LEU A 35 25.30 17.14 90.81
C LEU A 35 26.12 18.45 90.91
N LYS A 36 27.11 18.51 91.81
CA LYS A 36 27.96 19.70 91.99
C LYS A 36 28.84 20.00 90.78
N PHE A 37 29.35 18.98 90.09
CA PHE A 37 30.28 19.17 88.97
C PHE A 37 29.64 18.93 87.60
N GLY A 38 28.70 18.00 87.50
CA GLY A 38 28.05 17.65 86.24
C GLY A 38 27.05 18.70 85.77
N LEU A 39 26.34 19.37 86.68
CA LEU A 39 25.38 20.41 86.32
C LEU A 39 26.07 21.65 85.73
N PRO A 40 27.14 22.23 86.34
CA PRO A 40 27.88 23.31 85.68
C PRO A 40 28.58 22.88 84.39
N ALA A 41 29.09 21.64 84.31
CA ALA A 41 29.67 21.12 83.06
C ALA A 41 28.62 21.00 81.94
N LEU A 42 27.40 20.57 82.25
CA LEU A 42 26.27 20.55 81.32
C LEU A 42 25.92 21.97 80.86
N VAL A 43 25.87 22.94 81.77
CA VAL A 43 25.57 24.34 81.41
C VAL A 43 26.66 24.93 80.52
N VAL A 44 27.94 24.69 80.81
CA VAL A 44 29.05 25.17 79.99
C VAL A 44 29.03 24.52 78.60
N THR A 45 28.82 23.21 78.52
CA THR A 45 28.73 22.51 77.22
C THR A 45 27.47 22.90 76.44
N PHE A 46 26.37 23.22 77.12
CA PHE A 46 25.16 23.77 76.50
C PHE A 46 25.41 25.15 75.90
N ILE A 47 26.02 26.05 76.67
CA ILE A 47 26.34 27.40 76.19
C ILE A 47 27.27 27.30 74.98
N LEU A 48 28.32 26.47 75.05
CA LEU A 48 29.21 26.24 73.92
C LEU A 48 28.48 25.65 72.72
N ALA A 49 27.63 24.63 72.91
CA ALA A 49 26.81 24.08 71.83
C ALA A 49 25.95 25.17 71.19
N VAL A 50 25.19 25.95 71.98
CA VAL A 50 24.32 27.02 71.46
C VAL A 50 25.10 28.12 70.75
N THR A 51 26.27 28.53 71.24
CA THR A 51 27.08 29.58 70.59
C THR A 51 27.75 29.14 69.29
N PHE A 52 27.97 27.84 69.11
CA PHE A 52 28.62 27.26 67.92
C PHE A 52 27.66 26.42 67.07
N LEU A 53 26.36 26.43 67.38
CA LEU A 53 25.34 26.00 66.45
C LEU A 53 25.40 27.01 65.29
N ASP A 54 26.11 26.62 64.22
CA ASP A 54 25.96 27.26 62.92
C ASP A 54 24.48 27.19 62.59
N THR A 55 23.76 28.30 62.79
CA THR A 55 22.50 28.48 62.11
C THR A 55 22.85 28.48 60.64
N PRO A 56 22.32 27.55 59.81
CA PRO A 56 22.53 27.64 58.37
C PRO A 56 22.16 29.07 57.97
N ASP A 57 23.04 29.71 57.21
CA ASP A 57 22.92 31.11 56.79
C ASP A 57 21.65 31.24 55.94
N TYR A 58 20.52 31.39 56.61
CA TYR A 58 19.21 31.45 55.99
C TYR A 58 19.09 32.84 55.41
N GLN A 59 19.42 32.97 54.12
CA GLN A 59 19.25 34.17 53.34
C GLN A 59 17.87 34.14 52.65
N PRO A 60 16.80 34.68 53.28
CA PRO A 60 15.45 34.62 52.74
C PRO A 60 15.33 35.28 51.36
N GLN A 61 16.19 36.26 51.07
CA GLN A 61 16.20 36.99 49.81
C GLN A 61 16.70 36.13 48.62
N GLU A 62 17.67 35.24 48.87
CA GLU A 62 18.24 34.38 47.82
C GLU A 62 17.30 33.21 47.50
N ALA A 63 16.70 32.61 48.53
CA ALA A 63 15.68 31.58 48.36
C ALA A 63 14.45 32.10 47.59
N LEU A 64 14.02 33.34 47.85
CA LEU A 64 12.90 33.95 47.13
C LEU A 64 13.22 34.15 45.64
N ARG A 65 14.42 34.65 45.31
CA ARG A 65 14.85 34.82 43.91
C ARG A 65 14.95 33.50 43.16
N ALA A 66 15.49 32.47 43.80
CA ALA A 66 15.56 31.13 43.20
C ALA A 66 14.16 30.56 42.94
N ALA A 67 13.21 30.78 43.86
CA ALA A 67 11.83 30.37 43.68
C ALA A 67 11.11 31.16 42.56
N GLU A 68 11.35 32.47 42.46
CA GLU A 68 10.83 33.31 41.37
C GLU A 68 11.35 32.85 40.00
N GLN A 69 12.67 32.64 39.87
CA GLN A 69 13.28 32.12 38.64
C GLN A 69 12.76 30.73 38.26
N HIS A 70 12.58 29.85 39.24
CA HIS A 70 12.03 28.52 38.97
C HIS A 70 10.58 28.59 38.51
N ASN A 71 9.76 29.47 39.10
CA ASN A 71 8.38 29.69 38.65
C ASN A 71 8.34 30.24 37.23
N GLU A 72 9.24 31.15 36.86
CA GLU A 72 9.34 31.70 35.51
C GLU A 72 9.72 30.60 34.49
N LEU A 73 10.68 29.73 34.83
CA LEU A 73 11.03 28.58 34.00
C LEU A 73 9.87 27.59 33.84
N LEU A 74 9.14 27.31 34.92
CA LEU A 74 7.96 26.45 34.87
C LEU A 74 6.86 27.04 34.00
N GLN A 75 6.69 28.38 33.98
CA GLN A 75 5.74 29.04 33.09
C GLN A 75 6.15 28.87 31.63
N ILE A 76 7.44 29.02 31.32
CA ILE A 76 7.96 28.81 29.95
C ILE A 76 7.75 27.35 29.50
N GLU A 77 8.12 26.38 30.33
CA GLU A 77 7.95 24.94 30.00
C GLU A 77 6.46 24.58 29.85
N LEU A 78 5.58 25.19 30.66
CA LEU A 78 4.14 25.01 30.54
C LEU A 78 3.61 25.57 29.21
N GLU A 79 4.05 26.76 28.81
CA GLU A 79 3.67 27.37 27.53
C GLU A 79 4.18 26.54 26.34
N GLU A 80 5.43 26.08 26.37
CA GLU A 80 6.01 25.21 25.35
C GLU A 80 5.22 23.90 25.23
N THR A 81 4.90 23.27 26.36
CA THR A 81 4.11 22.04 26.38
C THR A 81 2.69 22.26 25.84
N GLN A 82 2.08 23.41 26.14
CA GLN A 82 0.76 23.77 25.60
C GLN A 82 0.83 23.98 24.08
N GLN A 83 1.86 24.68 23.61
CA GLN A 83 2.08 24.90 22.19
C GLN A 83 2.27 23.57 21.46
N ASP A 84 3.13 22.70 21.95
CA ASP A 84 3.36 21.36 21.37
C ASP A 84 2.07 20.54 21.33
N LEU A 85 1.28 20.59 22.41
CA LEU A 85 -0.01 19.91 22.45
C LEU A 85 -0.95 20.47 21.38
N THR A 86 -1.06 21.80 21.24
CA THR A 86 -1.92 22.42 20.22
C THR A 86 -1.48 22.04 18.81
N GLN A 87 -0.18 22.09 18.52
CA GLN A 87 0.37 21.69 17.23
C GLN A 87 0.11 20.22 16.94
N SER A 88 0.28 19.34 17.94
CA SER A 88 -0.04 17.93 17.79
C SER A 88 -1.53 17.70 17.56
N THR A 89 -2.42 18.47 18.20
CA THR A 89 -3.86 18.35 17.99
C THR A 89 -4.29 18.81 16.61
N GLU A 90 -3.71 19.89 16.09
CA GLU A 90 -3.95 20.39 14.73
C GLU A 90 -3.50 19.36 13.70
N LYS A 91 -2.27 18.83 13.85
CA LYS A 91 -1.77 17.76 12.99
C LYS A 91 -2.67 16.53 13.01
N ASN A 92 -3.14 16.11 14.19
CA ASN A 92 -4.06 14.98 14.31
C ASN A 92 -5.41 15.28 13.63
N HIS A 93 -5.92 16.52 13.72
CA HIS A 93 -7.13 16.94 13.04
C HIS A 93 -6.98 16.89 11.52
N ASP A 94 -5.88 17.41 10.99
CA ASP A 94 -5.58 17.35 9.55
C ASP A 94 -5.45 15.90 9.05
N GLN A 95 -4.79 15.03 9.83
CA GLN A 95 -4.70 13.60 9.52
C GLN A 95 -6.08 12.94 9.53
N LEU A 96 -6.96 13.31 10.47
CA LEU A 96 -8.33 12.80 10.53
C LEU A 96 -9.13 13.22 9.28
N ALA A 97 -9.03 14.49 8.88
CA ALA A 97 -9.69 15.01 7.69
C ALA A 97 -9.20 14.32 6.41
N MET A 98 -7.88 14.03 6.32
CA MET A 98 -7.32 13.25 5.22
C MET A 98 -7.87 11.82 5.20
N ILE A 99 -8.01 11.18 6.36
CA ILE A 99 -8.59 9.83 6.45
C ILE A 99 -10.06 9.84 6.01
N GLU A 100 -10.85 10.83 6.42
CA GLU A 100 -12.26 10.95 6.02
C GLU A 100 -12.42 11.14 4.50
N ALA A 101 -11.55 11.95 3.88
CA ALA A 101 -11.52 12.11 2.44
C ALA A 101 -11.21 10.79 1.71
N LEU A 102 -10.20 10.04 2.18
CA LEU A 102 -9.85 8.72 1.61
C LEU A 102 -10.95 7.67 1.83
N GLN A 103 -11.68 7.74 2.94
CA GLN A 103 -12.84 6.87 3.17
C GLN A 103 -13.95 7.15 2.17
N THR A 104 -14.22 8.43 1.90
CA THR A 104 -15.21 8.84 0.88
C THR A 104 -14.85 8.31 -0.50
N GLU A 105 -13.58 8.47 -0.92
CA GLU A 105 -13.09 7.95 -2.20
C GLU A 105 -13.21 6.42 -2.29
N ARG A 106 -12.87 5.71 -1.20
CA ARG A 106 -13.01 4.25 -1.13
C ARG A 106 -14.47 3.81 -1.20
N ASP A 107 -15.40 4.55 -0.62
CA ASP A 107 -16.82 4.21 -0.66
C ASP A 107 -17.41 4.44 -2.06
N GLU A 108 -16.99 5.50 -2.77
CA GLU A 108 -17.34 5.72 -4.18
C GLU A 108 -16.81 4.59 -5.07
N TYR A 109 -15.56 4.17 -4.86
CA TYR A 109 -14.97 3.02 -5.57
C TYR A 109 -15.74 1.72 -5.32
N ASN A 110 -16.09 1.44 -4.06
CA ASN A 110 -16.85 0.24 -3.70
C ASN A 110 -18.23 0.25 -4.37
N GLN A 111 -18.93 1.39 -4.36
CA GLN A 111 -20.21 1.52 -5.04
C GLN A 111 -20.08 1.30 -6.55
N ALA A 112 -19.03 1.84 -7.18
CA ALA A 112 -18.76 1.59 -8.59
C ALA A 112 -18.45 0.11 -8.87
N SER A 113 -17.72 -0.56 -7.97
CA SER A 113 -17.43 -1.99 -8.07
C SER A 113 -18.70 -2.84 -7.99
N GLU A 114 -19.61 -2.54 -7.06
CA GLU A 114 -20.90 -3.23 -6.92
C GLU A 114 -21.75 -3.05 -8.19
N ALA A 115 -21.81 -1.84 -8.74
CA ALA A 115 -22.53 -1.58 -9.99
C ALA A 115 -21.94 -2.36 -11.18
N VAL A 116 -20.62 -2.50 -11.24
CA VAL A 116 -19.96 -3.32 -12.27
C VAL A 116 -20.31 -4.80 -12.10
N GLU A 117 -20.35 -5.31 -10.87
CA GLU A 117 -20.72 -6.71 -10.60
C GLU A 117 -22.16 -7.02 -11.03
N GLU A 118 -23.10 -6.09 -10.83
CA GLU A 118 -24.48 -6.20 -11.32
C GLU A 118 -24.54 -6.24 -12.86
N ILE A 119 -23.83 -5.33 -13.54
CA ILE A 119 -23.76 -5.30 -15.01
C ILE A 119 -23.17 -6.60 -15.56
N VAL A 120 -22.11 -7.13 -14.92
CA VAL A 120 -21.50 -8.39 -15.34
C VAL A 120 -22.49 -9.54 -15.20
N ALA A 121 -23.23 -9.62 -14.10
CA ALA A 121 -24.25 -10.65 -13.91
C ALA A 121 -25.37 -10.58 -14.96
N GLU A 122 -25.82 -9.38 -15.33
CA GLU A 122 -26.81 -9.18 -16.39
C GLU A 122 -26.29 -9.63 -17.76
N LEU A 123 -25.04 -9.26 -18.10
CA LEU A 123 -24.41 -9.66 -19.36
C LEU A 123 -24.20 -11.17 -19.44
N GLU A 124 -23.82 -11.83 -18.34
CA GLU A 124 -23.69 -13.28 -18.28
C GLU A 124 -25.04 -13.97 -18.52
N GLN A 125 -26.12 -13.45 -17.94
CA GLN A 125 -27.46 -13.96 -18.19
C GLN A 125 -27.87 -13.78 -19.66
N GLU A 126 -27.62 -12.60 -20.24
CA GLU A 126 -27.92 -12.33 -21.65
C GLU A 126 -27.13 -13.27 -22.58
N LEU A 127 -25.85 -13.50 -22.28
CA LEU A 127 -25.00 -14.45 -23.02
C LEU A 127 -25.56 -15.86 -22.97
N GLN A 128 -25.98 -16.35 -21.80
CA GLN A 128 -26.58 -17.68 -21.67
C GLN A 128 -27.86 -17.81 -22.50
N ILE A 129 -28.71 -16.79 -22.50
CA ILE A 129 -29.94 -16.78 -23.32
C ILE A 129 -29.58 -16.84 -24.81
N LYS A 130 -28.65 -16.00 -25.26
CA LYS A 130 -28.18 -15.98 -26.65
C LYS A 130 -27.56 -17.30 -27.08
N GLU A 131 -26.83 -17.98 -26.21
CA GLU A 131 -26.24 -19.28 -26.51
C GLU A 131 -27.30 -20.37 -26.71
N VAL A 132 -28.36 -20.37 -25.90
CA VAL A 132 -29.51 -21.26 -26.08
C VAL A 132 -30.21 -20.99 -27.43
N GLU A 133 -30.49 -19.72 -27.74
CA GLU A 133 -31.10 -19.34 -29.02
C GLU A 133 -30.24 -19.74 -30.22
N LEU A 134 -28.91 -19.55 -30.13
CA LEU A 134 -27.96 -19.94 -31.15
C LEU A 134 -28.00 -21.46 -31.40
N ASN A 135 -28.04 -22.25 -30.32
CA ASN A 135 -28.10 -23.71 -30.41
C ASN A 135 -29.42 -24.17 -31.05
N GLU A 136 -30.56 -23.59 -30.68
CA GLU A 136 -31.85 -23.90 -31.28
C GLU A 136 -31.86 -23.56 -32.78
N LYS A 137 -31.32 -22.40 -33.16
CA LYS A 137 -31.16 -22.01 -34.57
C LYS A 137 -30.26 -22.98 -35.33
N ASN A 138 -29.19 -23.45 -34.71
CA ASN A 138 -28.29 -24.40 -35.33
C ASN A 138 -28.98 -25.76 -35.56
N GLU A 139 -29.77 -26.24 -34.59
CA GLU A 139 -30.61 -27.43 -34.77
C GLU A 139 -31.60 -27.26 -35.94
N GLN A 140 -32.30 -26.12 -36.02
CA GLN A 140 -33.19 -25.80 -37.14
C GLN A 140 -32.45 -25.84 -38.49
N ILE A 141 -31.25 -25.27 -38.57
CA ILE A 141 -30.41 -25.31 -39.77
C ILE A 141 -30.06 -26.76 -40.14
N THR A 142 -29.71 -27.61 -39.16
CA THR A 142 -29.39 -29.02 -39.44
C THR A 142 -30.60 -29.81 -39.97
N ALA A 143 -31.79 -29.54 -39.43
CA ALA A 143 -33.03 -30.15 -39.91
C ALA A 143 -33.35 -29.72 -41.35
N LEU A 144 -33.35 -28.40 -41.61
CA LEU A 144 -33.56 -27.83 -42.94
C LEU A 144 -32.55 -28.35 -43.97
N LYS A 145 -31.28 -28.49 -43.58
CA LYS A 145 -30.23 -29.03 -44.45
C LYS A 145 -30.50 -30.48 -44.83
N THR A 146 -31.04 -31.26 -43.90
CA THR A 146 -31.42 -32.66 -44.15
C THR A 146 -32.61 -32.72 -45.11
N GLU A 147 -33.63 -31.89 -44.89
CA GLU A 147 -34.80 -31.80 -45.76
C GLU A 147 -34.43 -31.37 -47.19
N VAL A 148 -33.56 -30.36 -47.35
CA VAL A 148 -33.03 -29.94 -48.66
C VAL A 148 -32.32 -31.09 -49.36
N LYS A 149 -31.48 -31.84 -48.64
CA LYS A 149 -30.75 -32.99 -49.21
C LYS A 149 -31.71 -34.10 -49.69
N GLU A 150 -32.77 -34.37 -48.93
CA GLU A 150 -33.80 -35.34 -49.34
C GLU A 150 -34.58 -34.84 -50.55
N LEU A 151 -34.94 -33.56 -50.60
CA LEU A 151 -35.60 -32.95 -51.75
C LEU A 151 -34.72 -33.00 -53.01
N GLU A 152 -33.42 -32.70 -52.89
CA GLU A 152 -32.46 -32.79 -53.99
C GLU A 152 -32.35 -34.24 -54.52
N ALA A 153 -32.29 -35.23 -53.62
CA ALA A 153 -32.27 -36.64 -54.01
C ALA A 153 -33.58 -37.07 -54.70
N ALA A 154 -34.72 -36.60 -54.20
CA ALA A 154 -36.02 -36.84 -54.82
C ALA A 154 -36.10 -36.20 -56.22
N MET A 155 -35.65 -34.96 -56.38
CA MET A 155 -35.56 -34.28 -57.67
C MET A 155 -34.64 -35.01 -58.65
N GLN A 156 -33.49 -35.52 -58.19
CA GLN A 156 -32.59 -36.36 -59.01
C GLN A 156 -33.28 -37.65 -59.47
N SER A 157 -34.07 -38.31 -58.61
CA SER A 157 -34.82 -39.51 -59.00
C SER A 157 -35.94 -39.23 -60.01
N LEU A 158 -36.64 -38.10 -59.85
CA LEU A 158 -37.70 -37.64 -60.75
C LEU A 158 -37.14 -37.20 -62.11
N THR A 159 -36.00 -36.51 -62.13
CA THR A 159 -35.30 -36.13 -63.36
C THR A 159 -34.65 -37.32 -64.07
N ALA A 160 -34.15 -38.32 -63.35
CA ALA A 160 -33.71 -39.59 -63.93
C ALA A 160 -34.88 -40.38 -64.54
N SER A 161 -36.05 -40.36 -63.88
CA SER A 161 -37.28 -40.95 -64.41
C SER A 161 -37.80 -40.19 -65.64
N ALA A 162 -37.76 -38.85 -65.63
CA ALA A 162 -38.07 -38.02 -66.78
C ALA A 162 -37.06 -38.20 -67.93
N SER A 163 -35.79 -38.45 -67.63
CA SER A 163 -34.75 -38.78 -68.62
C SER A 163 -34.91 -40.19 -69.21
N THR A 164 -35.52 -41.13 -68.46
CA THR A 164 -35.91 -42.46 -68.96
C THR A 164 -37.12 -42.36 -69.88
N VAL A 165 -38.02 -41.41 -69.65
CA VAL A 165 -39.14 -41.08 -70.58
C VAL A 165 -38.66 -40.28 -71.80
N ASN A 166 -37.59 -39.49 -71.68
CA ASN A 166 -37.00 -38.73 -72.80
C ASN A 166 -35.88 -39.47 -73.56
N SER A 167 -35.48 -40.68 -73.15
CA SER A 167 -34.49 -41.53 -73.86
C SER A 167 -35.05 -42.19 -75.14
N SER A 168 -36.04 -41.56 -75.77
CA SER A 168 -36.45 -41.82 -77.15
C SER A 168 -36.27 -40.61 -78.07
N ASN A 169 -35.49 -39.58 -77.70
CA ASN A 169 -35.06 -38.56 -78.67
C ASN A 169 -33.68 -37.95 -78.38
N GLN A 170 -32.74 -38.31 -79.27
CA GLN A 170 -31.54 -37.58 -79.77
C GLN A 170 -30.62 -36.89 -78.75
N SER A 171 -29.35 -37.32 -78.61
CA SER A 171 -28.23 -37.14 -79.55
C SER A 171 -27.73 -35.69 -79.68
N GLN A 172 -26.48 -35.52 -79.21
CA GLN A 172 -25.42 -34.64 -79.70
C GLN A 172 -25.26 -33.18 -79.20
N THR A 173 -24.04 -32.98 -78.67
CA THR A 173 -23.10 -31.83 -78.86
C THR A 173 -22.85 -30.92 -77.65
N ALA A 174 -21.64 -31.09 -77.09
CA ALA A 174 -20.56 -30.11 -76.82
C ALA A 174 -20.94 -28.65 -76.43
N THR A 175 -20.26 -27.89 -75.58
CA THR A 175 -18.81 -27.81 -75.29
C THR A 175 -18.60 -26.71 -74.21
N VAL A 176 -17.75 -26.99 -73.21
CA VAL A 176 -16.60 -26.15 -72.75
C VAL A 176 -16.80 -24.78 -72.07
N SER A 177 -15.96 -24.59 -71.02
CA SER A 177 -15.30 -23.38 -70.49
C SER A 177 -15.90 -22.71 -69.24
N THR A 178 -15.35 -22.97 -68.03
CA THR A 178 -14.14 -22.38 -67.37
C THR A 178 -14.34 -20.96 -66.83
N SER A 179 -14.39 -20.78 -65.50
CA SER A 179 -13.21 -20.40 -64.68
C SER A 179 -13.62 -20.07 -63.23
N PRO A 180 -12.81 -20.44 -62.22
CA PRO A 180 -12.82 -19.89 -60.87
C PRO A 180 -11.85 -18.70 -60.77
N THR A 181 -12.10 -17.74 -59.86
CA THR A 181 -11.06 -16.84 -59.34
C THR A 181 -11.39 -16.49 -57.89
N GLU A 182 -10.88 -17.34 -57.00
CA GLU A 182 -10.52 -17.05 -55.63
C GLU A 182 -9.22 -16.23 -55.68
N SER A 183 -9.14 -15.13 -54.91
CA SER A 183 -7.96 -14.28 -54.83
C SER A 183 -7.51 -14.23 -53.38
N GLU A 184 -6.69 -15.22 -53.01
CA GLU A 184 -5.93 -15.22 -51.77
C GLU A 184 -4.70 -14.30 -51.86
N ALA A 185 -4.38 -13.79 -50.69
CA ALA A 185 -3.24 -12.99 -50.27
C ALA A 185 -1.90 -13.30 -50.97
N ASN A 186 -1.23 -12.24 -51.42
CA ASN A 186 0.18 -12.28 -51.79
C ASN A 186 1.04 -11.81 -50.61
N THR A 187 1.84 -12.73 -50.10
CA THR A 187 2.94 -12.53 -49.16
C THR A 187 4.20 -12.12 -49.93
N ASN A 188 4.83 -11.01 -49.54
CA ASN A 188 6.29 -10.83 -49.45
C ASN A 188 6.56 -9.35 -49.16
N SER A 189 7.05 -9.03 -47.95
CA SER A 189 8.47 -9.03 -47.60
C SER A 189 9.25 -8.02 -48.45
N THR A 190 9.37 -6.81 -47.90
CA THR A 190 10.35 -5.82 -48.34
C THR A 190 11.26 -5.55 -47.16
N ALA A 191 12.40 -6.25 -47.15
CA ALA A 191 13.53 -5.94 -46.32
C ALA A 191 14.04 -4.54 -46.68
N ALA A 192 14.02 -3.63 -45.72
CA ALA A 192 14.69 -2.35 -45.78
C ALA A 192 15.48 -2.15 -44.47
N THR A 193 16.80 -2.38 -44.57
CA THR A 193 17.86 -1.71 -43.79
C THR A 193 17.62 -1.55 -42.30
N ASP A 194 17.88 -2.63 -41.54
CA ASP A 194 17.46 -2.70 -40.14
C ASP A 194 18.57 -2.46 -39.13
N GLY A 195 18.33 -1.48 -38.26
CA GLY A 195 18.96 -1.36 -36.94
C GLY A 195 18.44 -2.38 -35.92
N CYS A 196 17.60 -3.32 -36.34
CA CYS A 196 16.97 -4.34 -35.51
C CYS A 196 17.73 -5.66 -35.52
N ALA A 197 18.00 -6.22 -34.33
CA ALA A 197 18.63 -7.54 -34.21
C ALA A 197 17.70 -8.67 -34.73
N PRO A 198 18.26 -9.74 -35.33
CA PRO A 198 17.47 -10.89 -35.76
C PRO A 198 16.80 -11.55 -34.54
N GLY A 199 15.49 -11.81 -34.64
CA GLY A 199 14.69 -12.36 -33.54
C GLY A 199 13.86 -11.32 -32.78
N THR A 200 14.05 -10.03 -33.05
CA THR A 200 13.20 -8.96 -32.51
C THR A 200 11.96 -8.71 -33.39
N VAL A 201 10.89 -8.22 -32.79
CA VAL A 201 9.64 -7.84 -33.44
C VAL A 201 9.65 -6.33 -33.71
N ARG A 202 9.50 -5.94 -34.97
CA ARG A 202 9.42 -4.53 -35.38
C ARG A 202 8.06 -3.95 -35.06
N ILE A 203 7.97 -3.12 -34.03
CA ILE A 203 6.67 -2.64 -33.55
C ILE A 203 5.91 -1.83 -34.61
N ASN A 204 6.61 -1.07 -35.48
CA ASN A 204 5.98 -0.19 -36.46
C ASN A 204 5.62 -0.91 -37.78
N HIS A 205 6.13 -2.12 -38.04
CA HIS A 205 5.90 -2.82 -39.31
C HIS A 205 5.46 -4.30 -39.19
N ALA A 206 5.60 -4.94 -38.03
CA ALA A 206 5.22 -6.34 -37.83
C ALA A 206 3.74 -6.63 -38.14
N SER A 207 3.44 -7.85 -38.56
CA SER A 207 2.05 -8.33 -38.71
C SER A 207 1.37 -8.55 -37.35
N ALA A 208 0.04 -8.65 -37.33
CA ALA A 208 -0.73 -8.89 -36.09
C ALA A 208 -0.30 -10.17 -35.37
N SER A 209 0.09 -11.22 -36.10
CA SER A 209 0.55 -12.49 -35.53
C SER A 209 1.97 -12.39 -34.97
N GLU A 210 2.83 -11.55 -35.54
CA GLU A 210 4.17 -11.29 -35.00
C GLU A 210 4.12 -10.42 -33.75
N LEU A 211 3.22 -9.43 -33.71
CA LEU A 211 3.00 -8.60 -32.51
C LEU A 211 2.52 -9.44 -31.31
N GLN A 212 1.72 -10.48 -31.55
CA GLN A 212 1.24 -11.39 -30.49
C GLN A 212 2.35 -12.22 -29.83
N LYS A 213 3.58 -12.22 -30.39
CA LYS A 213 4.74 -12.86 -29.75
C LYS A 213 5.29 -12.04 -28.59
N ILE A 214 4.94 -10.75 -28.51
CA ILE A 214 5.36 -9.85 -27.44
C ILE A 214 4.56 -10.21 -26.18
N TYR A 215 5.25 -10.36 -25.05
CA TYR A 215 4.62 -10.61 -23.75
C TYR A 215 3.52 -9.56 -23.47
N GLN A 216 2.37 -9.99 -22.93
CA GLN A 216 1.20 -9.13 -22.69
C GLN A 216 0.53 -8.52 -23.94
N ILE A 217 0.87 -8.93 -25.17
CA ILE A 217 0.16 -8.50 -26.38
C ILE A 217 -0.69 -9.64 -26.92
N GLY A 218 -2.01 -9.55 -26.72
CA GLY A 218 -3.01 -10.44 -27.31
C GLY A 218 -3.55 -9.93 -28.65
N PRO A 219 -4.49 -10.66 -29.29
CA PRO A 219 -5.05 -10.29 -30.60
C PRO A 219 -5.61 -8.86 -30.63
N GLU A 220 -6.39 -8.48 -29.61
CA GLU A 220 -6.97 -7.15 -29.50
C GLU A 220 -5.91 -6.04 -29.40
N ARG A 221 -4.86 -6.24 -28.60
CA ARG A 221 -3.78 -5.26 -28.45
C ARG A 221 -2.91 -5.18 -29.70
N ALA A 222 -2.72 -6.29 -30.42
CA ALA A 222 -2.01 -6.29 -31.69
C ALA A 222 -2.74 -5.43 -32.74
N GLU A 223 -4.07 -5.50 -32.81
CA GLU A 223 -4.88 -4.64 -33.68
C GLU A 223 -4.82 -3.16 -33.27
N GLN A 224 -4.82 -2.88 -31.96
CA GLN A 224 -4.64 -1.51 -31.45
C GLN A 224 -3.27 -0.94 -31.82
N ILE A 225 -2.19 -1.72 -31.69
CA ILE A 225 -0.85 -1.32 -32.12
C ILE A 225 -0.86 -0.95 -33.60
N ILE A 226 -1.46 -1.79 -34.46
CA ILE A 226 -1.55 -1.53 -35.90
C ILE A 226 -2.29 -0.21 -36.16
N SER A 227 -3.37 0.04 -35.43
CA SER A 227 -4.17 1.28 -35.55
C SER A 227 -3.40 2.53 -35.09
N LEU A 228 -2.54 2.39 -34.07
CA LEU A 228 -1.77 3.48 -33.48
C LEU A 228 -0.48 3.82 -34.25
N ARG A 229 -0.09 3.03 -35.26
CA ARG A 229 1.09 3.27 -36.11
C ARG A 229 1.07 4.58 -36.90
N SER A 230 -0.09 5.25 -36.97
CA SER A 230 -0.17 6.62 -37.47
C SER A 230 0.79 7.57 -36.74
N THR A 231 1.10 7.29 -35.47
CA THR A 231 2.18 7.93 -34.72
C THR A 231 3.19 6.86 -34.26
N PRO A 232 4.39 6.78 -34.88
CA PRO A 232 5.37 5.73 -34.62
C PRO A 232 5.71 5.56 -33.14
N PHE A 233 5.95 4.31 -32.73
CA PHE A 233 6.49 3.99 -31.42
C PHE A 233 8.01 4.11 -31.49
N ASN A 234 8.61 4.92 -30.61
CA ASN A 234 10.05 5.12 -30.54
C ASN A 234 10.64 4.61 -29.21
N SER A 235 9.78 4.28 -28.25
CA SER A 235 10.18 3.82 -26.92
C SER A 235 9.10 2.97 -26.25
N TYR A 236 9.48 2.24 -25.19
CA TYR A 236 8.53 1.51 -24.35
C TYR A 236 7.51 2.44 -23.66
N SER A 237 7.86 3.71 -23.41
CA SER A 237 6.92 4.70 -22.87
C SER A 237 5.75 4.95 -23.83
N ASP A 238 5.99 4.91 -25.14
CA ASP A 238 4.95 5.14 -26.15
C ASP A 238 3.92 4.02 -26.19
N MET A 239 4.26 2.83 -25.68
CA MET A 239 3.33 1.69 -25.59
C MET A 239 2.21 1.94 -24.58
N THR A 240 2.35 2.92 -23.68
CA THR A 240 1.29 3.30 -22.73
C THR A 240 0.05 3.90 -23.39
N ARG A 241 0.14 4.25 -24.70
CA ARG A 241 -0.99 4.67 -25.53
C ARG A 241 -1.93 3.52 -25.89
N ILE A 242 -1.48 2.26 -25.74
CA ILE A 242 -2.27 1.07 -26.01
C ILE A 242 -3.17 0.82 -24.80
N SER A 243 -4.47 0.62 -25.01
CA SER A 243 -5.40 0.39 -23.92
C SER A 243 -5.06 -0.89 -23.16
N GLY A 244 -4.95 -0.80 -21.84
CA GLY A 244 -4.55 -1.91 -20.97
C GLY A 244 -3.04 -2.16 -20.87
N ILE A 245 -2.19 -1.36 -21.52
CA ILE A 245 -0.74 -1.35 -21.28
C ILE A 245 -0.40 -0.12 -20.44
N GLY A 246 -0.32 -0.29 -19.11
CA GLY A 246 0.17 0.74 -18.21
C GLY A 246 1.69 0.64 -18.00
N THR A 247 2.24 1.54 -17.18
CA THR A 247 3.67 1.58 -16.81
C THR A 247 4.23 0.25 -16.33
N LYS A 248 3.43 -0.53 -15.58
CA LYS A 248 3.79 -1.88 -15.12
C LYS A 248 3.95 -2.87 -16.28
N HIS A 249 3.06 -2.81 -17.28
CA HIS A 249 3.10 -3.72 -18.41
C HIS A 249 4.17 -3.32 -19.42
N SER A 250 4.36 -2.02 -19.68
CA SER A 250 5.45 -1.56 -20.55
C SER A 250 6.82 -1.94 -19.96
N ALA A 251 7.01 -1.81 -18.64
CA ALA A 251 8.24 -2.25 -17.96
C ALA A 251 8.44 -3.78 -18.02
N ALA A 252 7.36 -4.57 -17.93
CA ALA A 252 7.45 -6.02 -18.09
C ALA A 252 7.86 -6.42 -19.52
N ILE A 253 7.39 -5.69 -20.52
CA ILE A 253 7.75 -5.88 -21.93
C ILE A 253 9.20 -5.48 -22.20
N GLU A 254 9.67 -4.40 -21.57
CA GLU A 254 11.06 -3.94 -21.66
C GLU A 254 12.06 -5.00 -21.16
N ASN A 255 11.71 -5.75 -20.11
CA ASN A 255 12.57 -6.82 -19.58
C ASN A 255 12.76 -8.02 -20.53
N GLU A 256 11.87 -8.22 -21.50
CA GLU A 256 11.98 -9.31 -22.49
C GLU A 256 12.86 -8.93 -23.69
N ASP A 257 13.17 -7.63 -23.87
CA ASP A 257 14.05 -7.09 -24.92
C ASP A 257 13.77 -7.63 -26.34
N ILE A 258 12.50 -7.96 -26.62
CA ILE A 258 12.08 -8.58 -27.88
C ILE A 258 11.62 -7.57 -28.93
N ILE A 259 11.48 -6.29 -28.56
CA ILE A 259 10.95 -5.24 -29.44
C ILE A 259 12.09 -4.48 -30.11
N CYS A 260 11.98 -4.27 -31.42
CA CYS A 260 12.76 -3.26 -32.11
C CYS A 260 11.88 -2.06 -32.48
N PHE A 261 12.37 -0.86 -32.18
CA PHE A 261 11.81 0.41 -32.62
C PHE A 261 12.52 0.84 -33.91
N ASP A 262 11.75 0.92 -34.99
CA ASP A 262 12.22 1.16 -36.36
C ASP A 262 11.58 2.39 -37.01
#